data_AF-A0A970LRF5-F1
#
_entry.id   AF-A0A970LRF5-F1
#
_cell.length_a   1.000
_cell.length_b   1.000
_cell.length_c   1.000
_cell.angle_alpha   90.00
_cell.angle_beta   90.00
_cell.angle_gamma   90.00
#
_symmetry.space_group_name_H-M   'P 1'
#
loop_
_entity.id
_entity.type
_entity.pdbx_description
1 polymer ?
#
loop_
_entity_poly.entity_id
_entity_poly.type
_entity_poly.pdbx_seq_one_letter_code
_entity_poly.pdbx_strand_id
1 'polypeptide(L)'
;MGVKEKELSRRRFIKSAGATLAVTALSTGVGGLLTGCSKPEEETTGGANGQPVEVTWPLGYKPLDPDKAEEMAYNSYKAGNGCAQGVADALLGLAAEEYGAPYSYIP
;
A
#
# COMPACT_ATOMS: atom_id res chain seq x y z
N MET A 1 23.72 -6.70 -40.79
CA MET A 1 23.13 -5.84 -39.73
C MET A 1 21.63 -6.01 -39.73
N GLY A 2 20.99 -6.06 -38.56
CA GLY A 2 19.53 -6.09 -38.45
C GLY A 2 19.05 -6.47 -37.05
N VAL A 3 19.33 -5.63 -36.06
CA VAL A 3 18.72 -5.78 -34.72
C VAL A 3 17.26 -5.38 -34.86
N LYS A 4 16.36 -6.36 -34.74
CA LYS A 4 14.91 -6.16 -34.78
C LYS A 4 14.47 -5.78 -33.36
N GLU A 5 14.35 -4.48 -33.10
CA GLU A 5 13.89 -3.97 -31.81
C GLU A 5 12.47 -4.49 -31.53
N LYS A 6 12.36 -5.36 -30.53
CA LYS A 6 11.07 -5.86 -30.03
C LYS A 6 10.50 -4.77 -29.13
N GLU A 7 9.82 -3.78 -29.71
CA GLU A 7 8.99 -2.86 -28.94
C GLU A 7 7.90 -3.68 -28.22
N LEU A 8 8.15 -3.98 -26.94
CA LEU A 8 7.14 -4.45 -26.02
C LEU A 8 6.17 -3.28 -25.79
N SER A 9 5.13 -3.21 -26.62
CA SER A 9 4.02 -2.29 -26.41
C SER A 9 3.52 -2.43 -24.98
N ARG A 10 3.38 -1.31 -24.25
CA ARG A 10 2.91 -1.27 -22.85
C ARG A 10 1.65 -2.13 -22.63
N ARG A 11 0.78 -2.18 -23.63
CA ARG A 11 -0.44 -3.02 -23.62
C ARG A 11 -0.15 -4.52 -23.66
N ARG A 12 0.88 -4.97 -24.38
CA ARG A 12 1.32 -6.37 -24.41
C ARG A 12 1.94 -6.78 -23.08
N PHE A 13 2.72 -5.90 -22.46
CA PHE A 13 3.29 -6.14 -21.12
C PHE A 13 2.21 -6.29 -20.04
N ILE A 14 1.22 -5.39 -20.00
CA ILE A 14 0.09 -5.47 -19.05
C ILE A 14 -0.72 -6.75 -19.28
N LYS A 15 -0.98 -7.11 -20.55
CA LYS A 15 -1.72 -8.33 -20.90
C LYS A 15 -0.96 -9.61 -20.52
N SER A 16 0.36 -9.65 -20.71
CA SER A 16 1.18 -10.81 -20.33
C SER A 16 1.33 -10.94 -18.82
N ALA A 17 1.56 -9.83 -18.11
CA ALA A 17 1.67 -9.81 -16.65
C ALA A 17 0.34 -10.21 -15.97
N GLY A 18 -0.79 -9.70 -16.47
CA GLY A 18 -2.11 -10.08 -15.96
C GLY A 18 -2.45 -11.56 -16.17
N ALA A 19 -2.04 -12.14 -17.30
CA ALA A 19 -2.25 -13.57 -17.55
C ALA A 19 -1.41 -14.48 -16.63
N THR A 20 -0.20 -14.06 -16.25
CA THR A 20 0.67 -14.84 -15.35
C THR A 20 0.26 -14.72 -13.88
N LEU A 21 -0.28 -13.58 -13.45
CA LEU A 21 -0.74 -13.37 -12.06
C LEU A 21 -2.03 -14.14 -11.75
N ALA A 22 -2.92 -14.30 -12.73
CA ALA A 22 -4.17 -15.04 -12.53
C ALA A 22 -3.95 -16.53 -12.20
N VAL A 23 -2.89 -17.15 -12.73
CA VAL A 23 -2.63 -18.59 -12.53
C VAL A 23 -1.92 -18.87 -11.20
N THR A 24 -1.03 -17.98 -10.75
CA THR A 24 -0.32 -18.14 -9.47
C THR A 24 -1.15 -17.66 -8.26
N ALA A 25 -2.03 -16.66 -8.43
CA ALA A 25 -2.89 -16.22 -7.34
C ALA A 25 -3.87 -17.32 -6.89
N LEU A 26 -4.45 -18.07 -7.84
CA LEU A 26 -5.44 -19.12 -7.56
C LEU A 26 -4.86 -20.35 -6.84
N SER A 27 -3.55 -20.57 -6.88
CA SER A 27 -2.93 -21.76 -6.30
C SER A 27 -2.31 -21.53 -4.92
N THR A 28 -2.02 -20.29 -4.50
CA THR A 28 -1.36 -20.07 -3.19
C THR A 28 -1.86 -18.91 -2.34
N GLY A 29 -2.90 -18.12 -2.69
CA GLY A 29 -3.18 -16.99 -1.78
C GLY A 29 -4.38 -16.05 -1.97
N VAL A 30 -5.44 -16.42 -2.69
CA VAL A 30 -6.62 -15.52 -2.79
C VAL A 30 -7.41 -15.39 -1.47
N GLY A 31 -7.22 -16.31 -0.51
CA GLY A 31 -7.95 -16.30 0.76
C GLY A 31 -7.51 -15.26 1.80
N GLY A 32 -6.33 -14.64 1.64
CA GLY A 32 -5.81 -13.66 2.61
C GLY A 32 -6.03 -12.21 2.22
N LEU A 33 -6.08 -11.90 0.92
CA LEU A 33 -6.17 -10.52 0.43
C LEU A 33 -7.60 -10.04 0.13
N LEU A 34 -8.56 -10.95 -0.09
CA LEU A 34 -9.95 -10.59 -0.43
C LEU A 34 -10.92 -10.62 0.76
N THR A 35 -10.47 -11.00 1.96
CA THR A 35 -11.32 -11.04 3.16
C THR A 35 -11.85 -9.67 3.57
N GLY A 36 -11.26 -8.57 3.08
CA GLY A 36 -11.72 -7.20 3.32
C GLY A 36 -12.88 -6.70 2.45
N CYS A 37 -13.28 -7.44 1.41
CA CYS A 37 -14.34 -6.98 0.47
C CYS A 37 -15.67 -7.74 0.60
N SER A 38 -15.89 -8.46 1.70
CA SER A 38 -17.13 -9.25 1.90
C SER A 38 -17.66 -9.15 3.31
N LYS A 39 -17.97 -7.93 3.78
CA LYS A 39 -19.02 -7.75 4.79
C LYS A 39 -19.57 -6.31 4.76
N PRO A 40 -20.91 -6.11 4.87
CA PRO A 40 -21.49 -4.79 5.01
C PRO A 40 -21.15 -4.25 6.41
N GLU A 41 -20.74 -2.98 6.47
CA GLU A 41 -20.91 -2.05 7.59
C GLU A 41 -20.77 -2.64 9.01
N GLU A 42 -19.53 -2.86 9.44
CA GLU A 42 -19.17 -2.83 10.86
C GLU A 42 -17.85 -2.05 11.03
N GLU A 43 -17.84 -1.19 12.05
CA GLU A 43 -16.80 -0.23 12.40
C GLU A 43 -15.41 -0.90 12.47
N THR A 44 -14.43 -0.26 11.82
CA THR A 44 -13.04 -0.74 11.79
C THR A 44 -12.43 -0.60 13.18
N THR A 45 -12.56 -1.67 13.95
CA THR A 45 -11.96 -1.80 15.27
C THR A 45 -10.61 -2.49 15.12
N GLY A 46 -9.58 -1.73 14.72
CA GLY A 46 -8.21 -2.23 14.53
C GLY A 46 -7.26 -1.61 15.56
N GLY A 47 -7.22 -2.14 16.77
CA GLY A 47 -6.25 -1.75 17.80
C GLY A 47 -5.18 -2.82 17.98
N ALA A 48 -3.90 -2.45 17.93
CA ALA A 48 -2.75 -3.34 18.17
C ALA A 48 -2.70 -3.96 19.60
N ASN A 49 -3.66 -3.62 20.47
CA ASN A 49 -3.77 -4.11 21.85
C ASN A 49 -5.20 -4.53 22.24
N GLY A 50 -6.09 -4.82 21.28
CA GLY A 50 -7.45 -5.32 21.58
C GLY A 50 -8.39 -4.30 22.23
N GLN A 51 -8.03 -3.02 22.26
CA GLN A 51 -8.93 -1.94 22.67
C GLN A 51 -9.56 -1.31 21.41
N PRO A 52 -10.90 -1.22 21.36
CA PRO A 52 -11.57 -0.58 20.25
C PRO A 52 -11.19 0.90 20.14
N VAL A 53 -10.62 1.28 19.01
CA VAL A 53 -10.52 2.69 18.63
C VAL A 53 -11.68 2.97 17.70
N GLU A 54 -12.56 3.85 18.13
CA GLU A 54 -13.70 4.31 17.34
C GLU A 54 -13.15 5.19 16.21
N VAL A 55 -12.97 4.58 15.03
CA VAL A 55 -12.55 5.31 13.82
C VAL A 55 -13.80 5.79 13.11
N THR A 56 -14.14 7.06 13.27
CA THR A 56 -15.25 7.68 12.53
C THR A 56 -14.82 7.98 11.09
N TRP A 57 -15.53 7.39 10.13
CA TRP A 57 -15.37 7.71 8.70
C TRP A 57 -16.27 8.90 8.32
N PRO A 58 -15.84 9.87 7.50
CA PRO A 58 -14.55 9.96 6.79
C PRO A 58 -13.39 10.41 7.69
N LEU A 59 -12.19 9.89 7.41
CA LEU A 59 -10.97 10.41 8.04
C LEU A 59 -10.76 11.87 7.60
N GLY A 60 -10.50 12.74 8.57
CA GLY A 60 -10.20 14.15 8.30
C GLY A 60 -8.94 14.30 7.46
N TYR A 61 -8.99 15.10 6.39
CA TYR A 61 -7.83 15.41 5.58
C TYR A 61 -7.09 16.63 6.14
N LYS A 62 -5.78 16.48 6.34
CA LYS A 62 -4.87 17.59 6.58
C LYS A 62 -3.62 17.41 5.67
N PRO A 63 -3.07 18.50 5.14
CA PRO A 63 -1.89 18.39 4.29
C PRO A 63 -0.68 17.94 5.12
N LEU A 64 0.03 16.94 4.61
CA LEU A 64 1.36 16.56 5.11
C LEU A 64 2.42 17.46 4.46
N ASP A 65 3.55 17.65 5.15
CA ASP A 65 4.71 18.36 4.63
C ASP A 65 5.39 17.53 3.51
N PRO A 66 5.39 18.01 2.26
CA PRO A 66 5.92 17.25 1.13
C PRO A 66 7.44 17.04 1.21
N ASP A 67 8.18 18.00 1.77
CA ASP A 67 9.64 17.92 1.82
C ASP A 67 10.08 16.84 2.84
N LYS A 68 9.37 16.76 3.98
CA LYS A 68 9.59 15.70 4.97
C LYS A 68 9.20 14.33 4.43
N ALA A 69 8.09 14.26 3.68
CA ALA A 69 7.65 13.01 3.08
C ALA A 69 8.65 12.50 2.05
N GLU A 70 9.22 13.39 1.23
CA GLU A 70 10.27 13.04 0.27
C GLU A 70 11.53 12.50 0.98
N GLU A 71 12.01 13.22 2.00
CA GLU A 71 13.19 12.81 2.75
C GLU A 71 12.99 11.43 3.42
N MET A 72 11.86 11.21 4.08
CA MET A 72 11.55 9.95 4.75
C MET A 72 11.43 8.80 3.75
N ALA A 73 10.74 9.03 2.62
CA ALA A 73 10.60 8.01 1.57
C ALA A 73 11.94 7.62 0.96
N TYR A 74 12.81 8.62 0.71
CA TYR A 74 14.14 8.39 0.17
C TYR A 74 15.01 7.61 1.15
N ASN A 75 15.00 8.00 2.43
CA ASN A 75 15.79 7.34 3.47
C ASN A 75 15.33 5.89 3.69
N SER A 76 14.02 5.63 3.73
CA SER A 76 13.50 4.26 3.85
C SER A 76 13.85 3.40 2.63
N TYR A 77 13.75 3.96 1.41
CA TYR A 77 14.23 3.27 0.21
C TYR A 77 15.72 2.93 0.29
N LYS A 78 16.55 3.88 0.74
CA LYS A 78 18.00 3.69 0.92
C LYS A 78 18.35 2.66 2.00
N ALA A 79 17.49 2.49 3.00
CA ALA A 79 17.62 1.45 4.02
C ALA A 79 17.31 0.03 3.49
N GLY A 80 16.84 -0.11 2.25
CA GLY A 80 16.57 -1.40 1.61
C GLY A 80 15.12 -1.87 1.70
N ASN A 81 14.21 -1.04 2.23
CA ASN A 81 12.80 -1.39 2.38
C ASN A 81 12.04 -1.45 1.04
N GLY A 82 12.63 -0.92 -0.03
CA GLY A 82 12.03 -0.89 -1.36
C GLY A 82 11.11 0.32 -1.58
N CYS A 83 10.69 0.52 -2.84
CA CYS A 83 9.98 1.74 -3.24
C CYS A 83 8.57 1.85 -2.63
N ALA A 84 7.82 0.76 -2.58
CA ALA A 84 6.47 0.77 -2.03
C ALA A 84 6.48 1.02 -0.52
N GLN A 85 7.40 0.38 0.20
CA GLN A 85 7.51 0.54 1.64
C GLN A 85 8.01 1.93 2.00
N GLY A 86 8.99 2.49 1.27
CA GLY A 86 9.43 3.87 1.54
C GLY A 86 8.32 4.90 1.40
N VAL A 87 7.44 4.75 0.39
CA VAL A 87 6.28 5.63 0.23
C VAL A 87 5.24 5.39 1.34
N ALA A 88 5.02 4.14 1.75
CA ALA A 88 4.11 3.81 2.83
C ALA A 88 4.60 4.37 4.17
N ASP A 89 5.88 4.20 4.50
CA ASP A 89 6.52 4.74 5.69
C ASP A 89 6.40 6.27 5.74
N ALA A 90 6.65 6.95 4.61
CA ALA A 90 6.52 8.40 4.53
C ALA A 90 5.08 8.87 4.76
N LEU A 91 4.10 8.26 4.11
CA LEU A 91 2.71 8.71 4.21
C LEU A 91 2.07 8.32 5.54
N LEU A 92 2.20 7.05 5.93
CA LEU A 92 1.55 6.50 7.12
C LEU A 92 2.34 6.83 8.38
N GLY A 93 3.67 6.89 8.32
CA GLY A 93 4.52 7.31 9.43
C GLY A 93 4.32 8.77 9.77
N LEU A 94 4.37 9.67 8.78
CA LEU A 94 4.06 11.09 9.02
C LEU A 94 2.60 11.29 9.45
N ALA A 95 1.66 10.50 8.90
CA ALA A 95 0.28 10.54 9.38
C ALA A 95 0.16 10.02 10.83
N ALA A 96 0.92 9.01 11.23
CA ALA A 96 0.96 8.54 12.60
C ALA A 96 1.55 9.58 13.56
N GLU A 97 2.58 10.31 13.14
CA GLU A 97 3.17 11.40 13.91
C GLU A 97 2.23 12.60 14.07
N GLU A 98 1.54 13.00 13.00
CA GLU A 98 0.69 14.20 13.03
C GLU A 98 -0.74 13.96 13.52
N TYR A 99 -1.32 12.79 13.23
CA TYR A 99 -2.72 12.47 13.52
C TYR A 99 -2.86 11.42 14.63
N GLY A 100 -1.81 10.65 14.93
CA GLY A 100 -1.90 9.54 15.86
C GLY A 100 -2.79 8.42 15.32
N ALA A 101 -3.74 7.98 16.15
CA ALA A 101 -4.69 6.96 15.74
C ALA A 101 -5.60 7.46 14.57
N PRO A 102 -5.92 6.62 13.57
CA PRO A 102 -5.64 5.18 13.48
C PRO A 102 -4.29 4.82 12.82
N TYR A 103 -3.58 5.79 12.26
CA TYR A 103 -2.36 5.55 11.47
C TYR A 103 -1.23 4.95 12.32
N SER A 104 -1.17 5.29 13.60
CA SER A 104 -0.19 4.74 14.55
C SER A 104 -0.32 3.24 14.83
N TYR A 105 -1.38 2.57 14.36
CA TYR A 105 -1.54 1.11 14.53
C TYR A 105 -1.10 0.30 13.31
N ILE A 106 -0.72 0.96 12.22
CA ILE A 106 -0.25 0.28 11.01
C ILE A 106 1.24 -0.02 11.21
N PRO A 107 1.64 -1.32 11.19
CA PRO A 107 3.02 -1.73 11.43
C PRO A 107 3.97 -1.44 10.26
#